data_AF-A0A1A0JYW6-F1
#
_entry.id   AF-A0A1A0JYW6-F1
#
_cell.length_a   1.000
_cell.length_b   1.000
_cell.length_c   1.000
_cell.angle_alpha   90.00
_cell.angle_beta   90.00
_cell.angle_gamma   90.00
#
_symmetry.space_group_name_H-M   'P 1'
#
loop_
_entity.id
_entity.type
_entity.pdbx_description
1 polymer ?
#
loop_
_entity_poly.entity_id
_entity_poly.type
_entity_poly.pdbx_seq_one_letter_code
_entity_poly.pdbx_strand_id
1 'polypeptide(L)'
;MLQGFKEFIMRGNVIELSTAVIIGSAFTAIVTSVSDHIINPLIASFGSADVSGLGFHVNPNNEATFLDFGAVITAVINFFIVASIVYFLIIMPINKLEKARKRSLGIGSDDDNDDKDPAATTEELLAEIRDLLRDHTPTNSQATESETRKDQ
;
A
#
# COMPACT_ATOMS: atom_id res chain seq x y z
N MET A 1 23.75 11.43 -24.17
CA MET A 1 23.56 11.22 -22.71
C MET A 1 22.31 11.92 -22.18
N LEU A 2 22.17 13.25 -22.28
CA LEU A 2 20.98 13.96 -21.77
C LEU A 2 19.66 13.50 -22.41
N GLN A 3 19.65 13.18 -23.71
CA GLN A 3 18.46 12.69 -24.39
C GLN A 3 18.01 11.32 -23.88
N GLY A 4 18.93 10.36 -23.76
CA GLY A 4 18.63 9.04 -23.20
C GLY A 4 18.26 9.08 -21.70
N PHE A 5 18.79 10.03 -20.94
CA PHE A 5 18.38 10.27 -19.55
C PHE A 5 16.95 10.83 -19.45
N LYS A 6 16.60 11.79 -20.31
CA LYS A 6 15.22 12.28 -20.42
C LYS A 6 14.27 11.13 -20.77
N GLU A 7 14.64 10.30 -21.74
CA GLU A 7 13.84 9.16 -22.18
C GLU A 7 13.69 8.08 -21.10
N PHE A 8 14.70 7.93 -20.23
CA PHE A 8 14.64 7.08 -19.05
C PHE A 8 13.70 7.63 -17.96
N ILE A 9 13.80 8.91 -17.62
CA ILE A 9 12.89 9.54 -16.65
C ILE A 9 11.46 9.56 -17.18
N MET A 10 11.26 9.87 -18.45
CA MET A 10 9.91 9.92 -19.05
C MET A 10 9.22 8.56 -19.12
N ARG A 11 9.89 7.47 -18.73
CA ARG A 11 9.26 6.18 -18.47
C ARG A 11 8.39 6.32 -17.22
N GLY A 12 7.06 6.24 -17.37
CA GLY A 12 6.09 6.48 -16.29
C GLY A 12 6.41 5.77 -14.97
N ASN A 13 6.82 4.50 -15.05
CA ASN A 13 7.23 3.70 -13.88
C ASN A 13 8.37 4.35 -13.05
N VAL A 14 9.30 5.09 -13.66
CA VAL A 14 10.40 5.76 -12.95
C VAL A 14 9.89 7.01 -12.24
N ILE A 15 9.04 7.81 -12.89
CA ILE A 15 8.46 9.01 -12.29
C ILE A 15 7.58 8.64 -11.10
N GLU A 16 6.67 7.69 -11.26
CA GLU A 16 5.75 7.27 -10.18
C GLU A 16 6.51 6.76 -8.96
N LEU A 17 7.49 5.87 -9.16
CA LEU A 17 8.30 5.33 -8.08
C LEU A 17 9.18 6.41 -7.42
N SER A 18 9.77 7.31 -8.22
CA SER A 18 10.57 8.41 -7.69
C SER A 18 9.73 9.38 -6.87
N THR A 19 8.54 9.73 -7.35
CA THR A 19 7.61 10.62 -6.65
C THR A 19 7.14 10.00 -5.34
N ALA A 20 6.82 8.70 -5.32
CA ALA A 20 6.45 7.98 -4.10
C ALA A 20 7.54 8.07 -3.02
N VAL A 21 8.81 7.85 -3.38
CA VAL A 21 9.95 7.92 -2.44
C VAL A 21 10.17 9.35 -1.93
N ILE A 22 10.09 10.36 -2.79
CA ILE A 22 10.26 11.77 -2.40
C ILE A 22 9.15 12.20 -1.44
N ILE A 23 7.89 11.90 -1.74
CA ILE A 23 6.77 12.25 -0.87
C ILE A 23 6.85 11.50 0.46
N GLY A 24 7.16 10.19 0.43
CA GLY A 24 7.29 9.37 1.63
C GLY A 24 8.39 9.87 2.57
N SER A 25 9.55 10.21 2.03
CA SER A 25 10.67 10.75 2.82
C SER A 25 10.38 12.14 3.39
N ALA A 26 9.79 13.05 2.60
CA ALA A 26 9.41 14.38 3.06
C ALA A 26 8.35 14.32 4.16
N PHE A 27 7.34 13.47 4.01
CA PHE A 27 6.31 13.29 5.03
C PHE A 27 6.88 12.70 6.31
N THR A 28 7.71 11.66 6.20
CA THR A 28 8.40 11.07 7.36
C THR A 28 9.19 12.14 8.12
N ALA A 29 9.93 13.01 7.42
CA ALA A 29 10.67 14.09 8.06
C ALA A 29 9.77 15.07 8.83
N ILE A 30 8.59 15.41 8.30
CA ILE A 30 7.61 16.26 9.00
C ILE A 30 7.12 15.58 10.27
N VAL A 31 6.73 14.31 10.20
CA VAL A 31 6.22 13.59 11.37
C VAL A 31 7.31 13.39 12.41
N THR A 32 8.53 13.03 12.00
CA THR A 32 9.69 12.93 12.89
C THR A 32 9.95 14.27 13.58
N SER A 33 9.94 15.39 12.86
CA SER A 33 10.12 16.72 13.43
C SER A 33 9.05 17.06 14.49
N VAL A 34 7.79 16.72 14.21
CA VAL A 34 6.70 16.89 15.18
C VAL A 34 6.92 16.01 16.41
N SER A 35 7.31 14.75 16.22
CA SER A 35 7.59 13.88 17.36
C SER A 35 8.76 14.39 18.19
N ASP A 36 9.88 14.73 17.56
CA ASP A 36 11.11 15.10 18.25
C ASP A 36 11.00 16.43 18.99
N HIS A 37 10.25 17.40 18.44
CA HIS A 37 10.17 18.75 19.01
C HIS A 37 8.91 19.01 19.84
N ILE A 38 7.84 18.22 19.69
CA ILE A 38 6.59 18.42 20.43
C ILE A 38 6.34 17.23 21.35
N ILE A 39 6.35 16.02 20.81
CA ILE A 39 5.95 14.83 21.57
C ILE A 39 7.04 14.40 22.56
N ASN A 40 8.29 14.24 22.13
CA ASN A 40 9.38 13.78 22.99
C ASN A 40 9.57 14.70 24.21
N PRO A 41 9.56 16.05 24.08
CA PRO A 41 9.62 16.93 25.25
C PRO A 41 8.40 16.81 26.16
N LEU A 42 7.19 16.59 25.60
CA LEU A 42 6.00 16.34 26.42
C LEU A 42 6.12 15.03 27.18
N ILE A 43 6.54 13.95 26.54
CA ILE A 43 6.77 12.65 27.20
C ILE A 43 7.84 12.80 28.29
N ALA A 44 8.96 13.47 27.99
CA ALA A 44 10.04 13.76 28.94
C ALA A 44 9.61 14.70 30.09
N SER A 45 8.50 15.41 29.95
CA SER A 45 7.93 16.22 31.02
C SER A 45 7.05 15.38 31.98
N PHE A 46 6.44 14.30 31.49
CA PHE A 46 5.59 13.40 32.28
C PHE A 46 6.35 12.20 32.87
N GLY A 47 7.35 11.68 32.16
CA GLY A 47 8.35 10.76 32.70
C GLY A 47 9.64 11.54 32.85
N SER A 48 10.18 11.62 34.08
CA SER A 48 11.45 12.28 34.42
C SER A 48 12.40 12.28 33.22
N ALA A 49 12.88 13.47 32.85
CA ALA A 49 13.66 13.81 31.65
C ALA A 49 14.97 13.00 31.41
N ASP A 50 15.16 11.91 32.17
CA ASP A 50 16.04 10.79 31.91
C ASP A 50 15.22 9.49 31.98
N VAL A 51 14.66 9.06 30.85
CA VAL A 51 14.48 7.61 30.65
C VAL A 51 15.84 6.90 30.52
N SER A 52 16.94 7.66 30.41
CA SER A 52 18.33 7.25 30.62
C SER A 52 18.58 6.61 31.99
N GLY A 53 17.68 6.78 32.97
CA GLY A 53 17.79 6.15 34.29
C GLY A 53 17.54 4.64 34.32
N LEU A 54 16.99 4.06 33.25
CA LEU A 54 16.81 2.61 33.12
C LEU A 54 17.97 1.93 32.39
N GLY A 55 18.96 2.71 31.95
CA GLY A 55 20.11 2.18 31.26
C GLY A 55 21.20 1.70 32.21
N PHE A 56 21.71 0.50 31.94
CA PHE A 56 22.87 -0.02 32.66
C PHE A 56 24.05 -0.15 31.69
N HIS A 57 25.25 0.15 32.20
CA HIS A 57 26.47 -0.16 31.50
C HIS A 57 26.74 -1.65 31.64
N VAL A 58 26.78 -2.39 30.53
CA VAL A 58 27.17 -3.82 30.56
C VAL A 58 28.62 -3.98 31.02
N ASN A 59 29.46 -2.97 30.79
CA ASN A 59 30.83 -2.90 31.29
C ASN A 59 31.12 -1.51 31.90
N PRO A 60 31.49 -1.39 33.19
CA PRO A 60 31.60 -0.10 33.88
C PRO A 60 32.65 0.88 33.32
N ASN A 61 33.64 0.38 32.56
CA ASN A 61 34.76 1.17 32.04
C ASN A 61 34.62 1.51 30.54
N ASN A 62 33.47 1.27 29.92
CA ASN A 62 33.25 1.58 28.51
C ASN A 62 31.90 2.26 28.27
N GLU A 63 31.93 3.57 28.04
CA GLU A 63 30.75 4.38 27.74
C GLU A 63 30.01 3.91 26.48
N ALA A 64 30.67 3.19 25.57
CA ALA A 64 30.02 2.60 24.38
C ALA A 64 29.11 1.41 24.71
N THR A 65 29.05 0.96 25.97
CA THR A 65 28.24 -0.20 26.40
C THR A 65 27.03 0.20 27.25
N PHE A 66 26.64 1.47 27.18
CA PHE A 66 25.40 1.96 27.80
C PHE A 66 24.19 1.49 27.00
N LEU A 67 23.34 0.67 27.62
CA LEU A 67 22.05 0.28 27.02
C LEU A 67 20.96 1.23 27.51
N ASP A 68 20.46 2.09 26.65
CA ASP A 68 19.36 3.00 26.99
C ASP A 68 17.98 2.39 26.65
N PHE A 69 17.35 1.75 27.64
CA PHE A 69 15.99 1.22 27.49
C PHE A 69 14.94 2.33 27.33
N GLY A 70 15.25 3.52 27.81
CA GLY A 70 14.41 4.69 27.69
C GLY A 70 14.26 5.18 26.27
N ALA A 71 15.37 5.23 25.53
CA ALA A 71 15.37 5.53 24.11
C ALA A 71 14.50 4.54 23.31
N VAL A 72 14.53 3.25 23.65
CA VAL A 72 13.71 2.22 22.98
C VAL A 72 12.22 2.45 23.23
N ILE A 73 11.81 2.69 24.47
CA ILE A 73 10.40 2.96 24.81
C ILE A 73 9.92 4.22 24.09
N THR A 74 10.74 5.27 24.07
CA THR A 74 10.43 6.52 23.37
C THR A 74 10.27 6.29 21.86
N ALA A 75 11.15 5.49 21.24
CA ALA A 75 11.05 5.13 19.83
C ALA A 75 9.78 4.33 19.51
N VAL A 76 9.35 3.43 20.41
CA VAL A 76 8.09 2.68 20.25
C VAL A 76 6.88 3.61 20.31
N ILE A 77 6.86 4.55 21.28
CA ILE A 77 5.77 5.53 21.39
C ILE A 77 5.71 6.40 20.13
N ASN A 78 6.87 6.90 19.67
CA ASN A 78 6.97 7.68 18.44
C ASN A 78 6.43 6.90 17.22
N PHE A 79 6.81 5.63 17.07
CA PHE A 79 6.28 4.75 16.02
C PHE A 79 4.75 4.68 16.01
N PHE A 80 4.12 4.46 17.17
CA PHE A 80 2.66 4.41 17.27
C PHE A 80 2.00 5.75 16.93
N ILE A 81 2.61 6.88 17.30
CA ILE A 81 2.09 8.21 16.97
C ILE A 81 2.17 8.45 15.47
N VAL A 82 3.32 8.18 14.85
CA VAL A 82 3.51 8.29 13.39
C VAL A 82 2.50 7.41 12.66
N ALA A 83 2.39 6.14 13.04
CA ALA A 83 1.45 5.19 12.45
C ALA A 83 0.00 5.68 12.59
N SER A 84 -0.37 6.23 13.75
CA SER A 84 -1.71 6.77 14.00
C SER A 84 -2.02 7.98 13.11
N ILE A 85 -1.06 8.90 12.95
CA ILE A 85 -1.21 10.08 12.07
C ILE A 85 -1.37 9.64 10.62
N VAL A 86 -0.49 8.75 10.13
CA VAL A 86 -0.57 8.22 8.75
C VAL A 86 -1.90 7.53 8.52
N TYR A 87 -2.32 6.68 9.46
CA TYR A 87 -3.58 5.94 9.34
C TYR A 87 -4.79 6.87 9.32
N PHE A 88 -4.85 7.84 10.22
CA PHE A 88 -6.01 8.73 10.31
C PHE A 88 -6.07 9.74 9.16
N LEU A 89 -4.94 10.23 8.67
CA LEU A 89 -4.87 11.33 7.72
C LEU A 89 -4.83 10.85 6.25
N ILE A 90 -4.31 9.65 5.98
CA ILE A 90 -4.19 9.09 4.63
C ILE A 90 -5.09 7.87 4.45
N ILE A 91 -4.92 6.84 5.28
CA ILE A 91 -5.59 5.54 5.06
C ILE A 91 -7.10 5.65 5.31
N MET A 92 -7.52 6.24 6.42
CA MET A 92 -8.95 6.39 6.75
C MET A 92 -9.75 7.15 5.68
N PRO A 93 -9.32 8.33 5.16
CA PRO A 93 -10.08 9.03 4.13
C PRO A 93 -10.07 8.30 2.79
N ILE A 94 -8.95 7.67 2.40
CA ILE A 94 -8.89 6.84 1.18
C ILE A 94 -9.90 5.69 1.28
N ASN A 95 -9.85 4.92 2.37
CA ASN A 95 -10.77 3.80 2.61
C ASN A 95 -12.23 4.27 2.67
N LYS A 96 -12.50 5.48 3.18
CA LYS A 96 -13.86 6.06 3.20
C LYS A 96 -14.34 6.46 1.81
N LEU A 97 -13.47 7.05 0.99
CA LEU A 97 -13.81 7.44 -0.39
C LEU A 97 -14.04 6.22 -1.28
N GLU A 98 -13.25 5.16 -1.11
CA GLU A 98 -13.44 3.91 -1.83
C GLU A 98 -14.74 3.23 -1.45
N LYS A 99 -15.08 3.17 -0.15
CA LYS A 99 -16.38 2.68 0.31
C LYS A 99 -17.53 3.50 -0.25
N ALA A 100 -17.40 4.82 -0.33
CA ALA A 100 -18.41 5.70 -0.91
C ALA A 100 -18.57 5.47 -2.44
N ARG A 101 -17.46 5.29 -3.17
CA ARG A 101 -17.46 5.00 -4.60
C ARG A 101 -18.08 3.63 -4.90
N LYS A 102 -17.69 2.59 -4.16
CA LYS A 102 -18.27 1.22 -4.27
C LYS A 102 -19.79 1.23 -4.01
N ARG A 103 -20.26 2.02 -3.02
CA ARG A 103 -21.69 2.19 -2.73
C ARG A 103 -22.46 2.90 -3.84
N SER A 104 -21.83 3.86 -4.53
CA SER A 104 -22.45 4.58 -5.66
C SER A 104 -22.57 3.73 -6.93
N LEU A 105 -21.74 2.70 -7.08
CA LEU A 105 -21.72 1.79 -8.24
C LEU A 105 -22.61 0.55 -8.05
N GLY A 106 -23.29 0.41 -6.91
CA GLY A 106 -24.23 -0.71 -6.67
C GLY A 106 -23.58 -2.09 -6.49
N ILE A 107 -22.25 -2.16 -6.45
CA ILE A 107 -21.49 -3.39 -6.21
C ILE A 107 -21.39 -3.57 -4.69
N GLY A 108 -22.46 -4.10 -4.10
CA GLY A 108 -22.45 -4.62 -2.74
C GLY A 108 -21.73 -5.96 -2.74
N SER A 109 -20.42 -5.94 -2.52
CA SER A 109 -19.65 -7.14 -2.25
C SER A 109 -18.84 -6.89 -0.98
N ASP A 110 -19.17 -7.65 0.06
CA ASP A 110 -18.34 -7.92 1.22
C ASP A 110 -17.05 -8.61 0.74
N ASP A 111 -16.14 -7.83 0.18
CA ASP A 111 -14.81 -8.31 -0.22
C ASP A 111 -13.80 -7.32 0.38
N ASP A 112 -13.46 -7.57 1.65
CA ASP A 112 -12.31 -7.02 2.37
C ASP A 112 -11.00 -7.57 1.76
N ASN A 113 -10.84 -7.39 0.44
CA ASN A 113 -9.62 -7.72 -0.30
C ASN A 113 -9.12 -6.42 -0.93
N ASP A 114 -8.29 -5.74 -0.14
CA ASP A 114 -7.76 -4.38 -0.37
C ASP A 114 -6.64 -4.32 -1.44
N ASP A 115 -6.44 -5.39 -2.22
CA ASP A 115 -5.34 -5.48 -3.20
C ASP A 115 -5.84 -5.84 -4.60
N LYS A 116 -6.88 -5.14 -5.10
CA LYS A 116 -7.24 -5.24 -6.53
C LYS A 116 -6.55 -4.13 -7.31
N ASP A 117 -5.27 -4.42 -7.60
CA ASP A 117 -4.51 -3.90 -8.73
C ASP A 117 -5.44 -3.76 -9.96
N PRO A 118 -5.38 -2.69 -10.78
CA PRO A 118 -6.15 -2.58 -12.04
C PRO A 118 -6.08 -3.83 -12.96
N ALA A 119 -5.11 -4.73 -12.73
CA ALA A 119 -5.09 -6.08 -13.27
C ALA A 119 -6.43 -6.84 -13.10
N ALA A 120 -7.14 -6.69 -11.98
CA ALA A 120 -8.39 -7.40 -11.70
C ALA A 120 -9.50 -7.05 -12.71
N THR A 121 -9.60 -5.80 -13.17
CA THR A 121 -10.56 -5.40 -14.23
C THR A 121 -10.27 -6.10 -15.55
N THR A 122 -8.98 -6.27 -15.87
CA THR A 122 -8.55 -6.96 -17.09
C THR A 122 -8.85 -8.45 -16.94
N GLU A 123 -8.53 -9.07 -15.80
CA GLU A 123 -8.82 -10.48 -15.54
C GLU A 123 -10.32 -10.78 -15.51
N GLU A 124 -11.14 -9.88 -14.96
CA GLU A 124 -12.60 -9.98 -14.95
C GLU A 124 -13.17 -9.90 -16.38
N LEU A 125 -12.67 -8.97 -17.21
CA LEU A 125 -13.02 -8.88 -18.63
C LEU A 125 -12.54 -10.11 -19.42
N LEU A 126 -11.35 -10.64 -19.12
CA LEU A 126 -10.83 -11.87 -19.74
C LEU A 126 -11.66 -13.10 -19.32
N ALA A 127 -12.14 -13.14 -18.08
CA ALA A 127 -13.06 -14.17 -17.61
C ALA A 127 -14.41 -14.08 -18.32
N GLU A 128 -14.96 -12.88 -18.48
CA GLU A 128 -16.18 -12.62 -19.25
C GLU A 128 -16.00 -13.04 -20.72
N ILE A 129 -14.89 -12.67 -21.38
CA ILE A 129 -14.59 -13.07 -22.75
C ILE A 129 -14.45 -14.59 -22.87
N ARG A 130 -13.80 -15.27 -21.91
CA ARG A 130 -13.67 -16.73 -21.88
C ARG A 130 -15.04 -17.39 -21.82
N ASP A 131 -15.92 -16.89 -20.97
CA ASP A 131 -17.25 -17.46 -20.77
C ASP A 131 -18.14 -17.22 -22.00
N LEU A 132 -18.08 -16.01 -22.60
CA LEU A 132 -18.72 -15.70 -23.88
C LEU A 132 -18.20 -16.59 -25.03
N LEU A 133 -16.90 -16.88 -25.08
CA LEU A 133 -16.31 -17.73 -26.10
C LEU A 133 -16.67 -19.21 -25.92
N ARG A 134 -16.81 -19.68 -24.67
CA ARG A 134 -17.28 -21.03 -24.36
C ARG A 134 -18.71 -21.23 -24.84
N ASP A 135 -19.56 -20.24 -24.63
CA ASP A 135 -20.95 -20.24 -25.11
C ASP A 135 -21.05 -20.08 -26.64
N HIS A 136 -19.99 -19.57 -27.29
CA HIS A 136 -19.85 -19.49 -28.75
C HIS A 136 -19.10 -20.67 -29.40
N THR A 137 -19.01 -21.83 -28.73
CA THR A 137 -18.54 -23.05 -29.39
C THR A 137 -19.40 -23.29 -30.65
N PRO A 138 -18.81 -23.25 -31.87
CA PRO A 138 -19.59 -23.28 -33.10
C PRO A 138 -20.31 -24.63 -33.18
N THR A 139 -21.64 -24.58 -33.11
CA THR A 139 -22.51 -25.69 -33.49
C THR A 139 -22.38 -25.86 -35.01
N ASN A 140 -21.29 -26.47 -35.47
CA ASN A 140 -21.14 -26.98 -36.82
C ASN A 140 -21.98 -28.27 -36.96
N SER A 141 -23.30 -28.12 -36.77
CA SER A 141 -24.26 -29.24 -36.72
C SER A 141 -25.43 -29.03 -37.69
N GLN A 142 -25.21 -28.33 -38.81
CA GLN A 142 -26.23 -28.17 -39.86
C GLN A 142 -25.76 -28.49 -41.29
N ALA A 143 -24.65 -29.22 -41.47
CA ALA A 143 -24.14 -29.53 -42.81
C ALA A 143 -24.00 -31.03 -43.13
N THR A 144 -24.81 -31.93 -42.55
CA THR A 144 -24.70 -33.37 -42.86
C THR A 144 -26.03 -34.12 -43.09
N GLU A 145 -27.18 -33.45 -43.08
CA GLU A 145 -28.49 -34.15 -43.27
C GLU A 145 -29.13 -34.02 -44.66
N SER A 146 -28.48 -33.40 -45.66
CA SER A 146 -29.06 -33.24 -46.99
C SER A 146 -28.57 -34.21 -48.08
N GLU A 147 -27.74 -35.21 -47.77
CA GLU A 147 -27.23 -36.15 -48.80
C GLU A 147 -27.92 -37.52 -48.86
N THR A 148 -28.85 -37.86 -47.96
CA THR A 148 -29.46 -39.21 -47.95
C THR A 148 -30.85 -39.32 -48.59
N ARG A 149 -31.36 -38.26 -49.24
CA ARG A 149 -32.68 -38.27 -49.89
C ARG A 149 -32.58 -38.10 -51.40
N LYS A 150 -31.85 -38.99 -52.07
CA LYS A 150 -31.90 -39.09 -53.55
C LYS A 150 -31.94 -40.51 -54.13
N ASP A 151 -31.95 -41.55 -53.30
CA ASP A 151 -32.12 -42.93 -53.77
C ASP A 151 -33.46 -43.50 -53.29
N GLN A 152 -34.55 -43.02 -53.88
CA GLN A 152 -35.83 -43.74 -54.00
C GLN A 152 -36.63 -43.20 -55.19
#